data_AF-A0A496QX02-F1
#
_entry.id   AF-A0A496QX02-F1
#
_cell.length_a   1.000
_cell.length_b   1.000
_cell.length_c   1.000
_cell.angle_alpha   90.00
_cell.angle_beta   90.00
_cell.angle_gamma   90.00
#
_symmetry.space_group_name_H-M   'P 1'
#
loop_
_entity.id
_entity.type
_entity.pdbx_description
1 polymer ?
#
loop_
_entity_poly.entity_id
_entity_poly.type
_entity_poly.pdbx_seq_one_letter_code
_entity_poly.pdbx_strand_id
1 'polypeptide(L)'
;MPPVIDKNLCNACGICWDVCPQDVFTFENRKEPPEIGYPKECWYCGACYMDCPKEAIRLKLPLQLHIVPSPALYGPPKRGEEENLRKAAAFTRSVIKE
;
A
#
# COMPACT_ATOMS: atom_id res chain seq x y z
N MET A 1 -3.33 -9.60 -6.99
CA MET A 1 -2.49 -9.49 -5.78
C MET A 1 -3.13 -8.47 -4.86
N PRO A 2 -3.95 -8.91 -3.91
CA PRO A 2 -4.59 -7.98 -3.00
C PRO A 2 -3.56 -7.20 -2.16
N PRO A 3 -3.95 -6.06 -1.53
CA PRO A 3 -3.16 -5.47 -0.46
C PRO A 3 -2.84 -6.52 0.62
N VAL A 4 -1.78 -6.30 1.38
CA VAL A 4 -1.43 -7.12 2.55
C VAL A 4 -1.41 -6.20 3.75
N ILE A 5 -2.07 -6.61 4.84
CA ILE A 5 -2.13 -5.85 6.08
C ILE A 5 -1.18 -6.49 7.10
N ASP A 6 -0.24 -5.71 7.61
CA ASP A 6 0.57 -6.08 8.77
C ASP A 6 -0.26 -5.94 10.05
N LYS A 7 -0.65 -7.08 10.62
CA LYS A 7 -1.49 -7.14 11.83
C LYS A 7 -0.79 -6.57 13.07
N ASN A 8 0.54 -6.46 13.09
CA ASN A 8 1.27 -5.88 14.22
C ASN A 8 1.23 -4.35 14.23
N LEU A 9 1.05 -3.73 13.05
CA LEU A 9 0.99 -2.28 12.90
C LEU A 9 -0.46 -1.76 12.84
N CYS A 10 -1.38 -2.58 12.35
CA CYS A 10 -2.78 -2.22 12.19
C CYS A 10 -3.46 -2.00 13.56
N ASN A 11 -4.17 -0.88 13.70
CA ASN A 11 -4.95 -0.54 14.89
C ASN A 11 -6.48 -0.63 14.64
N ALA A 12 -6.91 -1.35 13.61
CA ALA A 12 -8.33 -1.52 13.26
C ALA A 12 -9.11 -0.20 13.03
N CYS A 13 -8.44 0.86 12.55
CA CYS A 13 -9.12 2.16 12.35
C CYS A 13 -10.20 2.15 11.25
N GLY A 14 -10.08 1.26 10.25
CA GLY A 14 -11.07 1.11 9.18
C GLY A 14 -10.93 2.02 7.98
N ILE A 15 -9.97 2.94 7.97
CA ILE A 15 -9.80 3.87 6.85
C ILE A 15 -9.62 3.12 5.52
N CYS A 16 -8.88 2.01 5.49
CA CYS A 16 -8.70 1.22 4.28
C CYS A 16 -9.99 0.60 3.74
N TRP A 17 -10.97 0.31 4.61
CA TRP A 17 -12.32 -0.07 4.19
C TRP A 17 -13.03 1.13 3.58
N ASP A 18 -13.09 2.24 4.32
CA ASP A 18 -13.86 3.43 3.96
C ASP A 18 -13.39 4.05 2.62
N VAL A 19 -12.09 3.99 2.31
CA VAL A 19 -11.52 4.58 1.08
C VAL A 19 -11.47 3.61 -0.10
N CYS A 20 -11.85 2.34 0.06
CA CYS A 20 -11.71 1.36 -1.01
C CYS A 20 -12.83 1.54 -2.07
N PRO A 21 -12.52 1.96 -3.31
CA PRO A 21 -13.54 2.16 -4.34
C PRO A 21 -14.09 0.85 -4.91
N GLN A 22 -13.51 -0.29 -4.55
CA GLN A 22 -13.92 -1.62 -5.01
C GLN A 22 -14.49 -2.47 -3.86
N ASP A 23 -14.59 -1.92 -2.66
CA ASP A 23 -15.15 -2.59 -1.47
C ASP A 23 -14.59 -4.02 -1.23
N VAL A 24 -13.28 -4.19 -1.43
CA VAL A 24 -12.64 -5.53 -1.36
C VAL A 24 -12.40 -6.01 0.08
N PHE A 25 -12.61 -5.14 1.06
CA PHE A 25 -12.35 -5.43 2.47
C PHE A 25 -13.62 -5.90 3.18
N THR A 26 -13.46 -6.87 4.07
CA THR A 26 -14.49 -7.30 5.01
C THR A 26 -14.08 -6.87 6.40
N PHE A 27 -14.99 -6.26 7.14
CA PHE A 27 -14.64 -5.74 8.44
C PHE A 27 -15.81 -5.80 9.42
N GLU A 28 -15.73 -6.77 10.33
CA GLU A 28 -16.87 -7.15 11.16
C GLU A 28 -17.12 -6.22 12.34
N ASN A 29 -16.08 -5.76 13.05
CA ASN A 29 -16.30 -5.20 14.39
C ASN A 29 -15.36 -4.08 14.86
N ARG A 30 -14.63 -3.36 13.99
CA ARG A 30 -13.72 -2.23 14.36
C ARG A 30 -12.76 -2.50 15.54
N LYS A 31 -12.55 -3.77 15.88
CA LYS A 31 -11.66 -4.25 16.95
C LYS A 31 -10.48 -5.02 16.39
N GLU A 32 -10.68 -5.69 15.27
CA GLU A 32 -9.65 -6.48 14.60
C GLU A 32 -9.25 -5.85 13.26
N PRO A 33 -8.05 -6.13 12.73
CA PRO A 33 -7.68 -5.70 11.39
C PRO A 33 -8.71 -6.16 10.35
N PRO A 34 -9.09 -5.29 9.38
CA PRO A 34 -9.97 -5.70 8.29
C PRO A 34 -9.34 -6.82 7.48
N GLU A 35 -10.17 -7.73 6.97
CA GLU A 35 -9.75 -8.82 6.09
C GLU A 35 -10.07 -8.49 4.63
N ILE A 36 -9.56 -9.30 3.71
CA ILE A 36 -9.73 -9.09 2.28
C ILE A 36 -10.66 -10.18 1.75
N GLY A 37 -11.94 -9.84 1.63
CA GLY A 37 -12.97 -10.76 1.14
C GLY A 37 -12.87 -11.02 -0.36
N TYR A 38 -12.55 -9.99 -1.15
CA TYR A 38 -12.58 -10.06 -2.62
C TYR A 38 -11.22 -9.71 -3.25
N PRO A 39 -10.18 -10.55 -3.04
CA PRO A 39 -8.81 -10.22 -3.45
C PRO A 39 -8.59 -10.10 -4.96
N LYS A 40 -9.51 -10.66 -5.77
CA LYS A 40 -9.44 -10.62 -7.24
C LYS A 40 -10.04 -9.35 -7.84
N GLU A 41 -10.86 -8.62 -7.08
CA GLU A 41 -11.51 -7.38 -7.53
C GLU A 41 -10.64 -6.14 -7.24
N CYS A 42 -9.52 -6.32 -6.54
CA CYS A 42 -8.58 -5.24 -6.31
C CYS A 42 -7.88 -4.80 -7.60
N TRP A 43 -8.17 -3.57 -8.02
CA TRP A 43 -7.57 -2.89 -9.17
C TRP A 43 -6.26 -2.12 -8.88
N TYR A 44 -5.68 -2.27 -7.68
CA TYR A 44 -4.37 -1.72 -7.31
C TYR A 44 -4.25 -0.18 -7.28
N CYS A 45 -5.34 0.57 -7.04
CA CYS A 45 -5.26 2.04 -6.95
C CYS A 45 -4.35 2.59 -5.83
N GLY A 46 -4.10 1.80 -4.78
CA GLY A 46 -3.25 2.21 -3.67
C GLY A 46 -3.84 3.22 -2.68
N ALA A 47 -5.13 3.56 -2.76
CA ALA A 47 -5.80 4.44 -1.78
C ALA A 47 -5.61 3.94 -0.33
N CYS A 48 -5.86 2.65 -0.09
CA CYS A 48 -5.65 2.04 1.22
C CYS A 48 -4.20 2.14 1.74
N TYR A 49 -3.20 2.13 0.85
CA TYR A 49 -1.80 2.29 1.24
C TYR A 49 -1.48 3.73 1.62
N MET A 50 -1.92 4.69 0.81
CA MET A 50 -1.63 6.12 1.01
C MET A 50 -2.29 6.67 2.28
N ASP A 51 -3.52 6.24 2.56
CA ASP A 51 -4.32 6.82 3.66
C ASP A 51 -4.16 6.05 4.98
N CYS A 52 -3.34 4.99 5.01
CA CYS A 52 -3.12 4.22 6.24
C CYS A 52 -2.23 5.02 7.23
N PRO A 53 -2.76 5.50 8.37
CA PRO A 53 -1.99 6.33 9.30
C PRO A 53 -0.90 5.55 10.05
N LYS A 54 -1.00 4.22 10.05
CA LYS A 54 -0.02 3.32 10.67
C LYS A 54 0.95 2.72 9.65
N GLU A 55 0.82 3.08 8.38
CA GLU A 55 1.61 2.51 7.29
C GLU A 55 1.59 0.97 7.34
N ALA A 56 0.46 0.36 7.73
CA ALA A 56 0.32 -1.07 7.96
C ALA A 56 0.05 -1.86 6.67
N ILE A 57 -0.20 -1.17 5.55
CA ILE A 57 -0.61 -1.80 4.29
C ILE A 57 0.59 -1.89 3.35
N ARG A 58 0.67 -2.99 2.59
CA ARG A 58 1.63 -3.19 1.49
C ARG A 58 0.87 -3.59 0.24
N LEU A 59 1.29 -3.07 -0.92
CA LEU A 59 0.77 -3.48 -2.22
C LEU A 59 1.78 -4.40 -2.87
N LYS A 60 1.39 -5.63 -3.19
CA LYS A 60 2.20 -6.52 -4.01
C LYS A 60 1.81 -6.26 -5.46
N LEU A 61 2.59 -5.43 -6.15
CA LEU A 61 2.39 -5.17 -7.57
C LEU A 61 3.05 -6.27 -8.41
N PRO A 62 2.47 -6.69 -9.54
CA PRO A 62 3.14 -7.58 -10.46
C PRO A 62 4.32 -6.85 -11.12
N LEU A 63 5.32 -7.59 -11.58
CA LEU A 63 6.58 -7.04 -12.11
C LEU A 63 6.36 -6.03 -13.25
N GLN A 64 5.32 -6.25 -14.08
CA GLN A 64 4.96 -5.37 -15.19
C GLN A 64 4.51 -3.97 -14.72
N LEU A 65 4.08 -3.83 -13.48
CA LEU A 65 3.62 -2.60 -12.84
C LEU A 65 4.63 -2.06 -11.81
N HIS A 66 5.81 -2.67 -11.69
CA HIS A 66 6.89 -2.10 -10.88
C HIS A 66 7.44 -0.87 -11.58
N ILE A 67 7.02 0.30 -11.10
CA ILE A 67 7.69 1.55 -11.40
C ILE A 67 9.01 1.51 -10.65
N VAL A 68 10.10 1.24 -11.37
CA VAL A 68 11.45 1.44 -10.87
C VAL A 68 11.77 2.90 -11.16
N PRO A 69 11.74 3.82 -10.18
CA PRO A 69 12.14 5.20 -10.41
C PRO A 69 13.64 5.21 -10.71
N SER A 70 13.98 5.07 -12.00
CA SER A 70 15.33 5.22 -12.47
C SER A 70 15.63 6.71 -12.57
N PRO A 71 16.71 7.20 -11.94
CA PRO A 71 17.18 8.57 -12.14
C PRO A 71 17.45 8.89 -13.62
N ALA A 72 17.63 7.87 -14.46
CA ALA A 72 17.76 8.02 -15.90
C ALA A 72 16.47 8.54 -16.58
N LEU A 73 15.28 8.26 -16.03
CA LEU A 73 14.00 8.67 -16.61
C LEU A 73 13.43 9.95 -15.97
N TYR A 74 13.66 10.15 -14.67
CA TYR A 74 13.04 11.24 -13.90
C TYR A 74 14.03 12.30 -13.38
N GLY A 75 15.33 12.15 -13.67
CA GLY A 75 16.39 13.03 -13.16
C GLY A 75 16.76 12.76 -11.69
N PRO A 76 17.80 13.42 -11.16
CA PRO A 76 18.12 13.32 -9.74
C PRO A 76 17.02 13.99 -8.90
N PRO A 77 16.75 13.47 -7.69
CA PRO A 77 15.80 14.09 -6.76
C PRO A 77 16.15 15.55 -6.47
N LYS A 78 15.14 16.42 -6.38
CA LYS A 78 15.38 17.83 -6.03
C LYS A 78 15.69 17.96 -4.54
N ARG A 79 16.39 19.04 -4.18
CA ARG A 79 16.75 19.35 -2.79
C ARG A 79 15.47 19.47 -1.94
N GLY A 80 15.35 18.64 -0.91
CA GLY A 80 14.16 18.57 -0.04
C GLY A 80 13.18 17.43 -0.34
N GLU A 81 13.40 16.65 -1.41
CA GLU A 81 12.55 15.49 -1.78
C GLU A 81 13.05 14.17 -1.17
N GLU A 82 14.07 14.19 -0.31
CA GLU A 82 14.71 12.99 0.24
C GLU A 82 13.73 12.09 1.01
N GLU A 83 12.81 12.66 1.78
CA GLU A 83 11.78 11.90 2.49
C GLU A 83 10.79 11.23 1.52
N ASN A 84 10.38 11.96 0.47
CA ASN A 84 9.47 11.45 -0.55
C ASN A 84 10.13 10.34 -1.38
N LEU A 85 11.42 10.49 -1.69
CA LEU A 85 12.21 9.43 -2.33
C LEU A 85 12.34 8.21 -1.44
N ARG A 86 12.53 8.41 -0.12
CA ARG A 86 12.63 7.31 0.83
C ARG A 86 11.30 6.54 0.93
N LYS A 87 10.17 7.24 0.93
CA LYS A 87 8.82 6.62 0.87
C LYS A 87 8.58 5.90 -0.46
N ALA A 88 8.95 6.51 -1.60
CA ALA A 88 8.84 5.89 -2.92
C ALA A 88 9.75 4.65 -3.08
N ALA A 89 10.96 4.69 -2.51
CA ALA A 89 11.87 3.55 -2.47
C ALA A 89 11.39 2.45 -1.51
N ALA A 90 10.71 2.82 -0.41
CA ALA A 90 10.08 1.87 0.50
C ALA A 90 8.92 1.12 -0.18
N PHE A 91 8.14 1.81 -1.02
CA PHE A 91 7.08 1.21 -1.84
C PHE A 91 7.61 0.14 -2.80
N THR A 92 8.80 0.34 -3.38
CA THR A 92 9.44 -0.66 -4.25
C THR A 92 10.08 -1.81 -3.45
N ARG A 93 10.55 -1.57 -2.21
CA ARG A 93 11.20 -2.59 -1.36
C ARG A 93 10.24 -3.53 -0.64
N SER A 94 8.95 -3.22 -0.56
CA SER A 94 7.96 -4.10 0.08
C SER A 94 7.66 -5.41 -0.65
N VAL A 95 8.37 -5.70 -1.75
CA VAL A 95 8.16 -6.89 -2.59
C VAL A 95 9.29 -7.94 -2.41
N ILE A 96 10.31 -7.67 -1.57
CA ILE A 96 11.54 -8.50 -1.50
C ILE A 96 11.65 -9.36 -0.22
N LYS A 97 10.73 -9.26 0.74
CA LYS A 97 10.71 -10.23 1.85
C LYS A 97 9.71 -11.34 1.54
N GLU A 98 10.26 -12.44 1.03
CA GLU A 98 9.68 -13.78 1.17
C GLU A 98 9.42 -14.10 2.64
#